data_AF-A0A1Q9GA97-F1
#
_entry.id   AF-A0A1Q9GA97-F1
#
_cell.length_a   1.000
_cell.length_b   1.000
_cell.length_c   1.000
_cell.angle_alpha   90.00
_cell.angle_beta   90.00
_cell.angle_gamma   90.00
#
_symmetry.space_group_name_H-M   'P 1'
#
loop_
_entity.id
_entity.type
_entity.pdbx_description
1 polymer ?
#
loop_
_entity_poly.entity_id
_entity_poly.type
_entity_poly.pdbx_seq_one_letter_code
_entity_poly.pdbx_strand_id
1 'polypeptide(L)'
;MKLYSSLFFTFFVSACTSQEAVTDVAGQKTTYIQGECYDSSTYSLTETFDEFIDERQQELKILRPELTAENYEQLDYALRHFTTYWMQLRQERDQACEEHATCEFIRLKNYDSQAYNREFCDGTDFEYNVSRAKMIHFFNDIERLQLQRSAQQ
;
A
#
# COMPACT_ATOMS: atom_id res chain seq x y z
N MET A 1 70.35 6.27 33.92
CA MET A 1 69.17 7.12 33.64
C MET A 1 68.92 7.18 32.13
N LYS A 2 67.79 6.62 31.70
CA LYS A 2 66.85 7.10 30.66
C LYS A 2 66.12 5.89 30.08
N LEU A 3 64.91 5.69 30.62
CA LEU A 3 63.87 4.83 30.11
C LEU A 3 63.43 5.33 28.74
N TYR A 4 63.37 4.47 27.73
CA TYR A 4 62.41 4.66 26.65
C TYR A 4 61.71 3.33 26.38
N SER A 5 60.48 3.32 26.87
CA SER A 5 59.49 2.26 26.82
C SER A 5 59.02 2.04 25.39
N SER A 6 58.82 0.76 25.06
CA SER A 6 58.06 0.23 23.93
C SER A 6 56.73 0.97 23.73
N LEU A 7 56.41 1.31 22.49
CA LEU A 7 55.05 1.62 22.01
C LEU A 7 55.00 1.45 20.48
N PHE A 8 54.82 0.22 20.02
CA PHE A 8 54.23 -0.08 18.71
C PHE A 8 53.10 -1.07 18.95
N PHE A 9 52.03 -0.56 19.56
CA PHE A 9 50.75 -1.26 19.65
C PHE A 9 49.77 -0.56 18.71
N THR A 10 49.11 -1.38 17.89
CA THR A 10 47.78 -1.19 17.30
C THR A 10 47.59 -0.11 16.24
N PHE A 11 47.92 -0.45 14.99
CA PHE A 11 47.22 0.03 13.79
C PHE A 11 46.24 -1.06 13.29
N PHE A 12 45.17 -1.35 14.02
CA PHE A 12 44.10 -2.24 13.53
C PHE A 12 42.74 -1.97 14.21
N VAL A 13 42.27 -0.72 14.29
CA VAL A 13 40.85 -0.47 14.58
C VAL A 13 40.39 0.84 13.93
N SER A 14 40.09 0.84 12.64
CA SER A 14 39.26 1.89 12.04
C SER A 14 38.63 1.45 10.72
N ALA A 15 38.05 0.25 10.69
CA ALA A 15 37.22 -0.20 9.58
C ALA A 15 36.02 -0.97 10.15
N CYS A 16 35.11 -0.26 10.83
CA CYS A 16 33.72 -0.67 11.13
C CYS A 16 33.00 0.45 11.89
N THR A 17 32.84 1.64 11.30
CA THR A 17 31.92 2.67 11.86
C THR A 17 30.92 3.20 10.83
N SER A 18 30.92 2.68 9.60
CA SER A 18 29.99 3.09 8.54
C SER A 18 28.73 2.23 8.43
N GLN A 19 28.60 1.15 9.21
CA GLN A 19 27.42 0.26 9.14
C GLN A 19 26.24 0.70 10.02
N GLU A 20 26.48 1.36 11.15
CA GLU A 20 25.40 1.84 12.05
C GLU A 20 24.55 2.95 11.41
N ALA A 21 25.16 3.82 10.59
CA ALA A 21 24.46 4.93 9.94
C ALA A 21 23.54 4.45 8.79
N VAL A 22 23.88 3.37 8.10
CA VAL A 22 23.09 2.84 6.98
C VAL A 22 21.85 2.10 7.48
N THR A 23 21.94 1.42 8.63
CA THR A 23 20.79 0.77 9.27
C THR A 23 19.75 1.77 9.77
N ASP A 24 20.16 2.96 10.21
CA ASP A 24 19.25 4.01 10.68
C ASP A 24 18.43 4.64 9.53
N VAL A 25 19.07 4.97 8.41
CA VAL A 25 18.36 5.57 7.25
C VAL A 25 17.37 4.60 6.62
N ALA A 26 17.74 3.32 6.50
CA ALA A 26 16.82 2.29 6.00
C ALA A 26 15.60 2.11 6.91
N GLY A 27 15.81 2.12 8.23
CA GLY A 27 14.71 2.05 9.22
C GLY A 27 13.78 3.26 9.17
N GLN A 28 14.33 4.47 9.00
CA GLN A 28 13.56 5.70 8.84
C GLN A 28 12.71 5.66 7.57
N LYS A 29 13.25 5.15 6.46
CA LYS A 29 12.50 4.99 5.20
C LYS A 29 11.30 4.07 5.39
N THR A 30 11.49 2.89 5.98
CA THR A 30 10.40 1.94 6.21
C THR A 30 9.34 2.54 7.14
N THR A 31 9.75 3.26 8.18
CA THR A 31 8.80 3.93 9.10
C THR A 31 8.00 5.00 8.38
N TYR A 32 8.63 5.78 7.49
CA TYR A 32 7.95 6.79 6.68
C TYR A 32 6.91 6.16 5.74
N ILE A 33 7.30 5.12 4.99
CA ILE A 33 6.38 4.39 4.09
C ILE A 33 5.19 3.82 4.89
N GLN A 34 5.45 3.25 6.06
CA GLN A 34 4.41 2.71 6.92
C GLN A 34 3.41 3.79 7.38
N GLY A 35 3.90 4.99 7.71
CA GLY A 35 3.06 6.10 8.13
C GLY A 35 2.20 6.66 6.99
N GLU A 36 2.77 6.77 5.79
CA GLU A 36 2.09 7.38 4.64
C GLU A 36 1.08 6.44 3.96
N CYS A 37 1.44 5.15 3.80
CA CYS A 37 0.66 4.23 2.97
C CYS A 37 -0.33 3.37 3.74
N TYR A 38 -0.06 3.17 5.02
CA TYR A 38 -0.74 2.18 5.83
C TYR A 38 -1.42 2.81 7.05
N ASP A 39 -1.90 4.06 6.92
CA ASP A 39 -2.75 4.68 7.92
C ASP A 39 -4.12 3.95 8.04
N SER A 40 -4.58 3.86 9.28
CA SER A 40 -5.83 3.28 9.74
C SER A 40 -7.08 3.72 8.96
N SER A 41 -7.13 4.97 8.49
CA SER A 41 -8.28 5.51 7.76
C SER A 41 -8.54 4.80 6.43
N THR A 42 -7.48 4.43 5.70
CA THR A 42 -7.56 3.74 4.41
C THR A 42 -7.94 2.26 4.59
N TYR A 43 -7.49 1.64 5.68
CA TYR A 43 -7.87 0.27 6.02
C TYR A 43 -9.33 0.14 6.44
N SER A 44 -9.89 1.14 7.13
CA SER A 44 -11.30 1.12 7.53
C SER A 44 -12.26 1.05 6.33
N LEU A 45 -12.00 1.82 5.26
CA LEU A 45 -12.77 1.73 4.02
C LEU A 45 -12.65 0.36 3.36
N THR A 46 -11.46 -0.23 3.46
CA THR A 46 -11.17 -1.53 2.91
C THR A 46 -11.92 -2.65 3.63
N GLU A 47 -11.87 -2.64 4.97
CA GLU A 47 -12.62 -3.57 5.81
C GLU A 47 -14.13 -3.47 5.54
N THR A 48 -14.65 -2.24 5.43
CA THR A 48 -16.07 -2.00 5.11
C THR A 48 -16.50 -2.63 3.79
N PHE A 49 -15.62 -2.64 2.77
CA PHE A 49 -15.95 -3.26 1.49
C PHE A 49 -15.89 -4.79 1.54
N ASP A 50 -14.87 -5.34 2.20
CA ASP A 50 -14.74 -6.80 2.39
C ASP A 50 -15.98 -7.35 3.13
N GLU A 51 -16.43 -6.66 4.19
CA GLU A 51 -17.68 -6.96 4.90
C GLU A 51 -18.92 -6.86 4.00
N PHE A 52 -19.04 -5.79 3.21
CA PHE A 52 -20.16 -5.61 2.28
C PHE A 52 -20.28 -6.76 1.28
N ILE A 53 -19.17 -7.21 0.70
CA ILE A 53 -19.19 -8.31 -0.25
C ILE A 53 -19.54 -9.63 0.43
N ASP A 54 -19.01 -9.88 1.62
CA ASP A 54 -19.34 -11.06 2.41
C ASP A 54 -20.83 -11.12 2.74
N GLU A 55 -21.44 -10.00 3.14
CA GLU A 55 -22.89 -9.90 3.35
C GLU A 55 -23.68 -10.25 2.09
N ARG A 56 -23.30 -9.69 0.92
CA ARG A 56 -24.00 -9.96 -0.34
C ARG A 56 -23.85 -11.42 -0.77
N GLN A 57 -22.70 -12.04 -0.53
CA GLN A 57 -22.51 -13.47 -0.78
C GLN A 57 -23.37 -14.34 0.16
N GLN A 58 -23.53 -13.94 1.42
CA GLN A 58 -24.43 -14.62 2.35
C GLN A 58 -25.90 -14.49 1.94
N GLU A 59 -26.34 -13.29 1.57
CA GLU A 59 -27.69 -13.05 1.04
C GLU A 59 -27.96 -13.88 -0.21
N LEU A 60 -27.01 -13.96 -1.14
CA LEU A 60 -27.16 -14.78 -2.34
C LEU A 60 -27.35 -16.28 -2.01
N LYS A 61 -26.63 -16.81 -1.01
CA LYS A 61 -26.79 -18.19 -0.54
C LYS A 61 -28.19 -18.44 0.03
N ILE A 62 -28.74 -17.47 0.77
CA ILE A 62 -30.09 -17.56 1.33
C ILE A 62 -31.13 -17.57 0.21
N LEU A 63 -30.95 -16.76 -0.83
CA LEU A 63 -31.86 -16.65 -1.98
C LEU A 63 -31.75 -17.82 -2.97
N ARG A 64 -30.79 -18.73 -2.80
CA ARG A 64 -30.58 -19.86 -3.72
C ARG A 64 -31.86 -20.66 -4.06
N PRO A 65 -32.79 -20.96 -3.13
CA PRO A 65 -34.01 -21.71 -3.45
C PRO A 65 -35.00 -20.93 -4.33
N GLU A 66 -34.89 -19.60 -4.37
CA GLU A 66 -35.80 -18.69 -5.09
C GLU A 66 -35.29 -18.34 -6.49
N LEU A 67 -34.01 -18.61 -6.76
CA LEU A 67 -33.34 -18.28 -8.01
C LEU A 67 -33.24 -19.50 -8.93
N THR A 68 -33.29 -19.24 -10.24
CA THR A 68 -32.85 -20.23 -11.23
C THR A 68 -31.35 -20.51 -11.05
N ALA A 69 -30.90 -21.68 -11.50
CA ALA A 69 -29.49 -22.05 -11.44
C ALA A 69 -28.62 -21.01 -12.17
N GLU A 70 -29.06 -20.58 -13.36
CA GLU A 70 -28.39 -19.58 -14.19
C GLU A 70 -28.29 -18.21 -13.50
N ASN A 71 -29.39 -17.68 -12.95
CA ASN A 71 -29.37 -16.36 -12.30
C ASN A 71 -28.43 -16.34 -11.10
N TYR A 72 -28.44 -17.41 -10.30
CA TYR A 72 -27.53 -17.52 -9.17
C TYR A 72 -26.07 -17.61 -9.62
N GLU A 73 -25.75 -18.39 -10.66
CA GLU A 73 -24.38 -18.49 -11.18
C GLU A 73 -23.87 -17.14 -11.70
N GLN A 74 -24.72 -16.39 -12.40
CA GLN A 74 -24.38 -15.05 -12.87
C GLN A 74 -24.11 -14.09 -11.71
N LEU A 75 -24.94 -14.12 -10.66
CA LEU A 75 -24.76 -13.30 -9.47
C LEU A 75 -23.52 -13.69 -8.64
N ASP A 76 -23.28 -14.99 -8.44
CA ASP A 76 -22.10 -15.50 -7.74
C ASP A 76 -20.82 -15.14 -8.50
N TYR A 77 -20.83 -15.31 -9.83
CA TYR A 77 -19.73 -14.88 -10.69
C TYR A 77 -19.47 -13.38 -10.56
N ALA A 78 -20.50 -12.54 -10.63
CA ALA A 78 -20.36 -11.10 -10.51
C ALA A 78 -19.76 -10.70 -9.15
N LEU A 79 -20.27 -11.25 -8.04
CA LEU A 79 -19.74 -10.97 -6.69
C LEU A 79 -18.27 -11.38 -6.56
N ARG A 80 -17.89 -12.56 -7.04
CA ARG A 80 -16.48 -13.01 -7.04
C ARG A 80 -15.59 -12.14 -7.91
N HIS A 81 -16.12 -11.68 -9.04
CA HIS A 81 -15.40 -10.77 -9.92
C HIS A 81 -15.12 -9.43 -9.22
N PHE A 82 -16.11 -8.87 -8.51
CA PHE A 82 -15.92 -7.67 -7.68
C PHE A 82 -14.86 -7.89 -6.60
N THR A 83 -14.90 -8.99 -5.84
CA THR A 83 -13.88 -9.32 -4.84
C THR A 83 -12.47 -9.37 -5.45
N THR A 84 -12.35 -10.05 -6.59
CA THR A 84 -11.06 -10.22 -7.27
C THR A 84 -10.51 -8.87 -7.75
N TYR A 85 -11.35 -8.06 -8.38
CA TYR A 85 -10.94 -6.76 -8.88
C TYR A 85 -10.59 -5.80 -7.75
N TRP A 86 -11.34 -5.82 -6.66
CA TRP A 86 -11.03 -5.08 -5.45
C TRP A 86 -9.66 -5.43 -4.86
N MET A 87 -9.34 -6.72 -4.75
CA MET A 87 -8.03 -7.17 -4.27
C MET A 87 -6.90 -6.65 -5.17
N GLN A 88 -7.09 -6.69 -6.49
CA GLN A 88 -6.13 -6.15 -7.45
C GLN A 88 -5.93 -4.63 -7.25
N LEU A 89 -7.02 -3.86 -7.13
CA LEU A 89 -6.93 -2.41 -6.93
C LEU A 89 -6.22 -2.03 -5.63
N ARG A 90 -6.44 -2.79 -4.54
CA ARG A 90 -5.70 -2.61 -3.28
C ARG A 90 -4.21 -2.83 -3.47
N GLN A 91 -3.82 -3.91 -4.15
CA GLN A 91 -2.41 -4.19 -4.43
C GLN A 91 -1.76 -3.09 -5.29
N GLU A 92 -2.45 -2.65 -6.36
CA GLU A 92 -1.99 -1.54 -7.21
C GLU A 92 -1.83 -0.23 -6.41
N ARG A 93 -2.76 0.07 -5.49
CA ARG A 93 -2.68 1.24 -4.61
C ARG A 93 -1.50 1.14 -3.65
N ASP A 94 -1.37 0.01 -2.95
CA ASP A 94 -0.36 -0.16 -1.91
C ASP A 94 1.05 -0.06 -2.52
N GLN A 95 1.29 -0.77 -3.62
CA GLN A 95 2.55 -0.69 -4.35
C GLN A 95 2.86 0.73 -4.81
N ALA A 96 1.91 1.38 -5.51
CA ALA A 96 2.15 2.73 -6.03
C ALA A 96 2.37 3.75 -4.89
N CYS A 97 1.72 3.54 -3.74
CA CYS A 97 1.96 4.35 -2.56
C CYS A 97 3.37 4.16 -2.01
N GLU A 98 3.83 2.92 -1.83
CA GLU A 98 5.17 2.66 -1.29
C GLU A 98 6.27 3.25 -2.18
N GLU A 99 6.09 3.17 -3.50
CA GLU A 99 6.99 3.75 -4.49
C GLU A 99 6.99 5.28 -4.43
N HIS A 100 5.81 5.91 -4.40
CA HIS A 100 5.67 7.36 -4.22
C HIS A 100 6.28 7.85 -2.89
N ALA A 101 5.95 7.21 -1.77
CA ALA A 101 6.48 7.54 -0.45
C ALA A 101 8.01 7.36 -0.37
N THR A 102 8.55 6.37 -1.09
CA THR A 102 10.01 6.18 -1.22
C THR A 102 10.65 7.39 -1.92
N CYS A 103 10.06 7.85 -3.03
CA CYS A 103 10.54 9.02 -3.75
C CYS A 103 10.47 10.30 -2.92
N GLU A 104 9.38 10.49 -2.18
CA GLU A 104 9.21 11.62 -1.25
C GLU A 104 10.25 11.57 -0.12
N PHE A 105 10.49 10.41 0.49
CA PHE A 105 11.53 10.26 1.50
C PHE A 105 12.92 10.61 0.97
N ILE A 106 13.28 10.12 -0.22
CA ILE A 106 14.56 10.42 -0.87
C ILE A 106 14.68 11.93 -1.11
N ARG A 107 13.62 12.58 -1.61
CA ARG A 107 13.57 14.02 -1.85
C ARG A 107 13.79 14.82 -0.56
N LEU A 108 13.11 14.44 0.52
CA LEU A 108 13.23 15.09 1.84
C LEU A 108 14.63 14.96 2.44
N LYS A 109 15.29 13.80 2.26
CA LYS A 109 16.64 13.55 2.79
C LYS A 109 17.77 14.09 1.92
N ASN A 110 17.53 14.28 0.62
CA ASN A 110 18.55 14.67 -0.36
C ASN A 110 18.15 15.91 -1.17
N TYR A 111 17.82 17.01 -0.48
CA TYR A 111 17.37 18.27 -1.08
C TYR A 111 18.30 18.84 -2.16
N ASP A 112 19.59 18.43 -2.20
CA ASP A 112 20.63 19.05 -3.04
C ASP A 112 21.46 18.06 -3.88
N SER A 113 21.06 16.78 -4.01
CA SER A 113 21.89 15.77 -4.69
C SER A 113 21.19 15.05 -5.86
N GLN A 114 22.00 14.61 -6.82
CA GLN A 114 21.65 13.83 -8.01
C GLN A 114 20.97 12.47 -7.72
N ALA A 115 20.67 12.16 -6.45
CA ALA A 115 20.03 10.91 -6.03
C ALA A 115 18.51 10.87 -6.34
N TYR A 116 17.86 12.00 -6.60
CA TYR A 116 16.47 12.05 -7.02
C TYR A 116 16.36 11.76 -8.53
N ASN A 117 15.92 10.55 -8.87
CA ASN A 117 15.60 10.20 -10.25
C ASN A 117 14.21 10.74 -10.61
N ARG A 118 14.16 11.91 -11.25
CA ARG A 118 12.91 12.58 -11.66
C ARG A 118 12.04 11.70 -12.55
N GLU A 119 12.63 11.00 -13.51
CA GLU A 119 11.86 10.19 -14.46
C GLU A 119 11.13 9.04 -13.74
N PHE A 120 11.82 8.37 -12.82
CA PHE A 120 11.20 7.32 -12.00
C PHE A 120 10.14 7.91 -11.05
N CYS A 121 10.50 8.94 -10.28
CA CYS A 121 9.62 9.47 -9.24
C CYS A 121 8.37 10.17 -9.79
N ASP A 122 8.49 10.92 -10.89
CA ASP A 122 7.33 11.54 -11.54
C ASP A 122 6.39 10.45 -12.12
N GLY A 123 6.95 9.32 -12.56
CA GLY A 123 6.18 8.13 -12.97
C GLY A 123 5.41 7.51 -11.81
N THR A 124 6.06 7.31 -10.66
CA THR A 124 5.41 6.76 -9.46
C THR A 124 4.30 7.66 -8.92
N ASP A 125 4.47 8.99 -9.00
CA ASP A 125 3.44 9.97 -8.63
C ASP A 125 2.19 9.82 -9.51
N PHE A 126 2.40 9.65 -10.82
CA PHE A 126 1.31 9.43 -11.76
C PHE A 126 0.57 8.11 -11.46
N GLU A 127 1.31 7.02 -11.27
CA GLU A 127 0.73 5.70 -10.98
C GLU A 127 -0.08 5.71 -9.67
N TYR A 128 0.44 6.35 -8.62
CA TYR A 128 -0.27 6.50 -7.35
C TYR A 128 -1.60 7.25 -7.53
N ASN A 129 -1.59 8.36 -8.27
CA ASN A 129 -2.80 9.13 -8.56
C ASN A 129 -3.83 8.33 -9.35
N VAL A 130 -3.38 7.55 -10.34
CA VAL A 130 -4.26 6.67 -11.14
C VAL A 130 -4.87 5.58 -10.26
N SER A 131 -4.06 4.90 -9.44
CA SER A 131 -4.54 3.84 -8.55
C SER A 131 -5.54 4.37 -7.52
N ARG A 132 -5.31 5.56 -6.94
CA ARG A 132 -6.30 6.24 -6.09
C ARG A 132 -7.59 6.57 -6.83
N ALA A 133 -7.52 7.10 -8.04
CA ALA A 133 -8.71 7.43 -8.83
C ALA A 133 -9.55 6.19 -9.15
N LYS A 134 -8.91 5.09 -9.54
CA LYS A 134 -9.57 3.79 -9.76
C LYS A 134 -10.32 3.31 -8.52
N MET A 135 -9.67 3.36 -7.35
CA MET A 135 -10.29 3.00 -6.07
C MET A 135 -11.51 3.84 -5.74
N ILE A 136 -11.42 5.17 -5.91
CA ILE A 136 -12.55 6.09 -5.68
C ILE A 136 -13.71 5.78 -6.63
N HIS A 137 -13.42 5.55 -7.92
CA HIS A 137 -14.44 5.18 -8.89
C HIS A 137 -15.14 3.87 -8.51
N PHE A 138 -14.37 2.88 -8.09
CA PHE A 138 -14.91 1.61 -7.62
C PHE A 138 -15.85 1.80 -6.42
N PHE A 139 -15.46 2.59 -5.41
CA PHE A 139 -16.34 2.89 -4.28
C PHE A 139 -17.63 3.60 -4.70
N ASN A 140 -17.54 4.57 -5.61
CA ASN A 140 -18.73 5.27 -6.12
C ASN A 140 -19.68 4.31 -6.85
N ASP A 141 -19.15 3.34 -7.61
CA ASP A 141 -19.99 2.34 -8.28
C ASP A 141 -20.70 1.43 -7.27
N ILE A 142 -20.05 1.07 -6.17
CA ILE A 142 -20.65 0.30 -5.08
C ILE A 142 -21.72 1.12 -4.34
N GLU A 143 -21.45 2.38 -4.00
CA GLU A 143 -22.43 3.26 -3.37
C GLU A 143 -23.70 3.39 -4.23
N ARG A 144 -23.54 3.50 -5.55
CA ARG A 144 -24.68 3.53 -6.49
C ARG A 144 -25.49 2.24 -6.47
N LEU A 145 -24.84 1.08 -6.35
CA LEU A 145 -25.53 -0.21 -6.20
C LEU A 145 -26.28 -0.29 -4.86
N GLN A 146 -25.74 0.27 -3.79
CA GLN A 146 -26.42 0.33 -2.49
C GLN A 146 -27.63 1.28 -2.52
N LEU A 147 -27.51 2.47 -3.11
CA LEU A 147 -28.60 3.46 -3.18
C LEU A 147 -29.78 2.98 -4.04
N GLN A 148 -29.53 2.18 -5.08
CA GLN A 148 -30.61 1.56 -5.87
C GLN A 148 -31.49 0.61 -5.04
N ARG A 149 -30.96 0.00 -3.97
CA ARG A 149 -31.72 -0.84 -3.04
C ARG A 149 -32.60 0.02 -2.11
N SER A 150 -32.08 1.14 -1.64
CA SER A 150 -32.78 2.06 -0.71
C SER A 150 -33.90 2.86 -1.39
N ALA A 151 -33.80 3.10 -2.69
CA ALA A 151 -34.81 3.82 -3.47
C ALA A 151 -35.97 2.94 -3.98
N GLN A 152 -35.88 1.62 -3.80
CA GLN A 152 -36.92 0.65 -4.18
C GLN A 152 -37.74 0.12 -2.99
N GLN A 153 -37.55 0.69 -1.80
CA GLN A 153 -38.42 0.50 -0.62
C GLN A 153 -39.37 1.70 -0.47
#